data_AF-A0A2T0AMF8-F1
#
_entry.id   AF-A0A2T0AMF8-F1
#
_cell.length_a   1.000
_cell.length_b   1.000
_cell.length_c   1.000
_cell.angle_alpha   90.00
_cell.angle_beta   90.00
_cell.angle_gamma   90.00
#
_symmetry.space_group_name_H-M   'P 1'
#
loop_
_entity.id
_entity.type
_entity.pdbx_description
1 polymer ?
#
loop_
_entity_poly.entity_id
_entity_poly.type
_entity_poly.pdbx_seq_one_letter_code
_entity_poly.pdbx_strand_id
1 'polypeptide(L)'
;MLLLAFFQGSPSLNEQKMQGAFKVFYILRQKLNNQRGFTLVELLVVIAIIGVLAAIITPNAFRAIEKSKVSRAVADLRAISNAAMTYYADVGDLPGSKGHPPGEPLQNGSDPGFVRKPDSSWQTDNPNVGYGGNLAAWDGPYLEKWPSHHPWGDVYTWNYWRDYPVPGTGMTVSKVGIVTLEDYGHIPRESLEAIDRILDDGDLSRGYVFYQQSGGGVDYNGNGYLQVVVATQ
;
A
#
# COMPACT_ATOMS: atom_id res chain seq x y z
N MET A 1 13.41 -17.57 -73.48
CA MET A 1 13.61 -16.98 -72.14
C MET A 1 13.86 -15.48 -72.31
N LEU A 2 12.98 -14.61 -72.82
CA LEU A 2 11.58 -14.33 -72.50
C LEU A 2 11.29 -14.26 -70.98
N LEU A 3 11.15 -13.00 -70.54
CA LEU A 3 10.14 -12.50 -69.61
C LEU A 3 10.47 -12.43 -68.09
N LEU A 4 11.32 -11.50 -67.69
CA LEU A 4 11.32 -10.94 -66.31
C LEU A 4 11.61 -9.43 -66.35
N ALA A 5 10.81 -8.70 -67.14
CA ALA A 5 10.82 -7.25 -67.17
C ALA A 5 9.56 -6.75 -66.46
N PHE A 6 9.76 -5.82 -65.51
CA PHE A 6 8.75 -4.92 -64.96
C PHE A 6 7.68 -5.51 -64.03
N PHE A 7 8.07 -5.68 -62.76
CA PHE A 7 7.18 -5.52 -61.62
C PHE A 7 7.82 -4.59 -60.58
N GLN A 8 8.11 -3.35 -60.99
CA GLN A 8 8.31 -2.26 -60.04
C GLN A 8 7.04 -1.44 -60.06
N GLY A 9 6.14 -1.71 -59.10
CA GLY A 9 4.99 -0.86 -58.86
C GLY A 9 5.48 0.57 -58.63
N SER A 10 5.00 1.51 -59.42
CA SER A 10 5.27 2.93 -59.20
C SER A 10 4.72 3.32 -57.83
N PRO A 11 5.53 3.90 -56.93
CA PRO A 11 5.08 4.28 -55.60
C PRO A 11 3.86 5.20 -55.70
N SER A 12 2.88 4.95 -54.84
CA SER A 12 1.61 5.68 -54.86
C SER A 12 1.84 7.19 -54.66
N LEU A 13 0.92 8.03 -55.13
CA LEU A 13 0.96 9.49 -54.95
C LEU A 13 1.19 9.90 -53.47
N ASN A 14 0.74 9.07 -52.53
CA ASN A 14 0.94 9.28 -51.09
C ASN A 14 2.38 8.95 -50.65
N GLU A 15 2.98 7.89 -51.20
CA GLU A 15 4.39 7.57 -50.97
C GLU A 15 5.33 8.62 -51.58
N GLN A 16 5.01 9.17 -52.75
CA GLN A 16 5.79 10.26 -53.35
C GLN A 16 5.69 11.56 -52.54
N LYS A 17 4.48 11.89 -52.03
CA LYS A 17 4.28 13.05 -51.13
C LYS A 17 5.03 12.87 -49.81
N MET A 18 5.02 11.67 -49.23
CA MET A 18 5.78 11.38 -48.02
C MET A 18 7.30 11.48 -48.26
N GLN A 19 7.82 10.92 -49.36
CA GLN A 19 9.25 11.04 -49.68
C GLN A 19 9.68 12.48 -49.95
N GLY A 20 8.81 13.29 -50.57
CA GLY A 20 9.02 14.73 -50.76
C GLY A 20 9.07 15.50 -49.44
N ALA A 21 8.14 15.26 -48.53
CA ALA A 21 8.09 15.91 -47.22
C ALA A 21 9.34 15.61 -46.37
N PHE A 22 9.80 14.36 -46.35
CA PHE A 22 11.03 13.97 -45.66
C PHE A 22 12.29 14.56 -46.30
N LYS A 23 12.37 14.63 -47.64
CA LYS A 23 13.48 15.30 -48.35
C LYS A 23 13.53 16.79 -48.07
N VAL A 24 12.39 17.47 -48.05
CA VAL A 24 12.31 18.91 -47.73
C VAL A 24 12.82 19.16 -46.31
N PHE A 25 12.42 18.34 -45.35
CA PHE A 25 12.88 18.46 -43.96
C PHE A 25 14.38 18.24 -43.81
N TYR A 26 14.96 17.30 -44.58
CA TYR A 26 16.40 17.03 -44.59
C TYR A 26 17.22 18.16 -45.26
N ILE A 27 16.71 18.72 -46.37
CA ILE A 27 17.39 19.79 -47.12
C ILE A 27 17.40 21.12 -46.35
N LEU A 28 16.33 21.42 -45.61
CA LEU A 28 16.26 22.61 -44.76
C LEU A 28 17.30 22.58 -43.62
N ARG A 29 17.68 21.38 -43.15
CA ARG A 29 18.70 21.20 -42.11
C ARG A 29 20.13 21.42 -42.61
N GLN A 30 20.42 21.16 -43.89
CA GLN A 30 21.79 21.28 -44.43
C GLN A 30 22.25 22.73 -44.67
N LYS A 31 21.35 23.71 -44.77
CA LYS A 31 21.71 25.12 -44.99
C LYS A 31 21.99 25.94 -43.72
N LEU A 32 21.92 25.33 -42.54
CA LEU A 32 22.11 26.01 -41.24
C LEU A 32 23.46 25.72 -40.56
N ASN A 33 24.49 25.37 -41.32
CA ASN A 33 25.85 25.23 -40.77
C ASN A 33 26.68 26.48 -41.04
N ASN A 34 26.66 27.45 -40.11
CA ASN A 34 27.90 28.00 -39.52
C ASN A 34 27.74 28.97 -38.33
N GLN A 35 26.64 28.94 -37.56
CA GLN A 35 26.56 29.72 -36.32
C GLN A 35 26.31 28.80 -35.12
N ARG A 36 27.31 28.73 -34.22
CA ARG A 36 27.30 27.89 -33.01
C ARG A 36 26.53 28.57 -31.88
N GLY A 37 25.23 28.78 -32.09
CA GLY A 37 24.30 29.24 -31.07
C GLY A 37 23.12 28.27 -30.97
N PHE A 38 22.66 28.01 -29.75
CA PHE A 38 21.46 27.20 -29.48
C PHE A 38 20.27 27.87 -30.17
N THR A 39 19.64 27.21 -31.15
CA THR A 39 18.47 27.79 -31.81
C THR A 39 17.22 27.60 -30.93
N LEU A 40 16.29 28.57 -30.95
CA LEU A 40 15.00 28.44 -30.26
C LEU A 40 14.21 27.21 -30.75
N VAL A 41 14.38 26.84 -32.03
CA VAL A 41 13.74 25.67 -32.64
C VAL A 41 14.29 24.37 -32.07
N GLU A 42 15.61 24.26 -31.84
CA GLU A 42 16.19 23.09 -31.17
C GLU A 42 15.66 22.91 -29.76
N LEU A 43 15.57 24.00 -28.99
CA LEU A 43 15.00 23.94 -27.64
C LEU A 43 13.52 23.54 -27.67
N LEU A 44 12.74 24.05 -28.63
CA LEU A 44 11.32 23.76 -28.80
C LEU A 44 11.06 22.28 -29.08
N VAL A 45 11.85 21.67 -29.97
CA VAL A 45 11.71 20.23 -30.28
C VAL A 45 12.08 19.38 -29.06
N VAL A 46 13.09 19.77 -28.29
CA VAL A 46 13.51 19.03 -27.08
C VAL A 46 12.41 19.04 -26.01
N ILE A 47 11.85 20.21 -25.68
CA ILE A 47 10.77 20.28 -24.69
C ILE A 47 9.50 19.58 -25.15
N ALA A 48 9.23 19.56 -26.47
CA ALA A 48 8.11 18.81 -27.03
C ALA A 48 8.29 17.30 -26.86
N ILE A 49 9.49 16.76 -27.13
CA ILE A 49 9.79 15.34 -26.92
C ILE A 49 9.74 14.98 -25.42
N ILE A 50 10.32 15.82 -24.55
CA ILE A 50 10.25 15.62 -23.09
C ILE A 50 8.79 15.62 -22.61
N GLY A 51 7.95 16.53 -23.11
CA GLY A 51 6.53 16.58 -22.78
C GLY A 51 5.77 15.30 -23.17
N VAL A 52 6.02 14.75 -24.36
CA VAL A 52 5.40 13.49 -24.81
C VAL A 52 5.87 12.31 -23.95
N LEU A 53 7.17 12.22 -23.66
CA LEU A 53 7.71 11.14 -22.82
C LEU A 53 7.17 11.22 -21.38
N ALA A 54 7.13 12.43 -20.79
CA ALA A 54 6.59 12.65 -19.45
C ALA A 54 5.10 12.25 -19.37
N ALA A 55 4.31 12.58 -20.39
CA ALA A 55 2.88 12.25 -20.43
C ALA A 55 2.61 10.73 -20.40
N ILE A 56 3.44 9.92 -21.08
CA ILE A 56 3.29 8.46 -21.12
C ILE A 56 3.77 7.80 -19.81
N ILE A 57 4.88 8.27 -19.25
CA ILE A 57 5.52 7.65 -18.08
C ILE A 57 4.72 7.87 -16.80
N THR A 58 4.18 9.08 -16.63
CA THR A 58 3.51 9.52 -15.39
C THR A 58 2.43 8.56 -14.86
N PRO A 59 1.42 8.14 -15.64
CA PRO A 59 0.35 7.26 -15.12
C PRO A 59 0.85 5.86 -14.76
N ASN A 60 1.85 5.34 -15.48
CA ASN A 60 2.44 4.03 -15.18
C ASN A 60 3.29 4.07 -13.90
N ALA A 61 4.03 5.16 -13.69
CA ALA A 61 4.81 5.35 -12.47
C ALA A 61 3.93 5.35 -11.22
N PHE A 62 2.79 6.06 -11.25
CA PHE A 62 1.86 6.08 -10.12
C PHE A 62 1.32 4.70 -9.74
N ARG A 63 0.91 3.90 -10.74
CA ARG A 63 0.46 2.51 -10.49
C ARG A 63 1.56 1.64 -9.90
N ALA A 64 2.80 1.79 -10.36
CA ALA A 64 3.93 1.03 -9.83
C ALA A 64 4.23 1.40 -8.36
N ILE A 65 4.19 2.69 -8.04
CA ILE A 65 4.33 3.19 -6.67
C ILE A 65 3.21 2.63 -5.79
N GLU A 66 1.97 2.68 -6.25
CA GLU A 66 0.82 2.20 -5.47
C GLU A 66 0.91 0.69 -5.20
N LYS A 67 1.30 -0.10 -6.20
CA LYS A 67 1.58 -1.53 -6.02
C LYS A 67 2.69 -1.78 -5.01
N SER A 68 3.74 -0.95 -5.00
CA SER A 68 4.83 -1.06 -4.02
C SER A 68 4.36 -0.75 -2.59
N LYS A 69 3.46 0.23 -2.43
CA LYS A 69 2.82 0.54 -1.15
C LYS A 69 1.98 -0.62 -0.64
N VAL A 70 1.14 -1.20 -1.49
CA VAL A 70 0.36 -2.42 -1.15
C VAL A 70 1.29 -3.55 -0.71
N SER A 71 2.36 -3.83 -1.46
CA SER A 71 3.31 -4.89 -1.13
C SER A 71 3.98 -4.65 0.23
N ARG A 72 4.34 -3.41 0.54
CA ARG A 72 4.93 -3.06 1.84
C ARG A 72 3.93 -3.22 2.97
N ALA A 73 2.69 -2.74 2.78
CA ALA A 73 1.66 -2.86 3.79
C ALA A 73 1.33 -4.32 4.13
N VAL A 74 1.24 -5.19 3.12
CA VAL A 74 1.06 -6.64 3.32
C VAL A 74 2.23 -7.24 4.10
N ALA A 75 3.47 -6.84 3.79
CA ALA A 75 4.65 -7.35 4.49
C ALA A 75 4.63 -6.94 5.97
N ASP A 76 4.31 -5.68 6.25
CA ASP A 76 4.18 -5.14 7.61
C ASP A 76 3.08 -5.89 8.38
N LEU A 77 1.89 -6.08 7.77
CA LEU A 77 0.77 -6.80 8.39
C LEU A 77 1.10 -8.25 8.73
N ARG A 78 1.73 -8.99 7.79
CA ARG A 78 2.17 -10.37 8.04
C ARG A 78 3.21 -10.46 9.15
N ALA A 79 4.15 -9.52 9.19
CA ALA A 79 5.15 -9.46 10.24
C ALA A 79 4.49 -9.25 11.61
N ILE A 80 3.55 -8.31 11.70
CA ILE A 80 2.80 -8.05 12.94
C ILE A 80 1.95 -9.27 13.35
N SER A 81 1.23 -9.90 12.43
CA SER A 81 0.42 -11.09 12.73
C SER A 81 1.30 -12.25 13.24
N ASN A 82 2.45 -12.49 12.64
CA ASN A 82 3.38 -13.53 13.09
C ASN A 82 3.98 -13.19 14.46
N ALA A 83 4.32 -11.93 14.71
CA ALA A 83 4.82 -11.47 16.00
C ALA A 83 3.77 -11.63 17.10
N ALA A 84 2.51 -11.34 16.80
CA ALA A 84 1.40 -11.56 17.72
C ALA A 84 1.22 -13.04 18.08
N MET A 85 1.30 -13.94 17.10
CA MET A 85 1.21 -15.38 17.35
C MET A 85 2.38 -15.90 18.18
N THR A 86 3.59 -15.39 17.95
CA THR A 86 4.79 -15.77 18.72
C THR A 86 4.71 -15.23 20.14
N TYR A 87 4.32 -13.96 20.32
CA TYR A 87 4.05 -13.36 21.63
C TYR A 87 3.03 -14.19 22.41
N TYR A 88 1.93 -14.59 21.75
CA TYR A 88 0.90 -15.41 22.38
C TYR A 88 1.43 -16.78 22.83
N ALA A 89 2.31 -17.40 22.05
CA ALA A 89 2.91 -18.69 22.41
C ALA A 89 3.74 -18.60 23.70
N ASP A 90 4.45 -17.49 23.92
CA ASP A 90 5.31 -17.30 25.08
C ASP A 90 4.54 -16.79 26.30
N VAL A 91 3.73 -15.75 26.10
CA VAL A 91 3.05 -15.01 27.17
C VAL A 91 1.69 -15.65 27.51
N GLY A 92 1.12 -16.48 26.62
CA GLY A 92 -0.20 -17.11 26.79
C GLY A 92 -1.39 -16.16 26.60
N ASP A 93 -1.12 -14.92 26.18
CA ASP A 93 -2.13 -13.93 25.85
C ASP A 93 -1.58 -12.93 24.83
N LEU A 94 -2.44 -12.12 24.25
CA LEU A 94 -2.01 -11.06 23.33
C LEU A 94 -1.76 -9.73 24.07
N PRO A 95 -0.92 -8.84 23.52
CA PRO A 95 -0.71 -7.54 24.15
C PRO A 95 -2.01 -6.72 24.17
N GLY A 96 -2.22 -5.98 25.27
CA GLY A 96 -3.48 -5.26 25.54
C GLY A 96 -4.59 -6.11 26.15
N SER A 97 -4.32 -7.38 26.49
CA SER A 97 -5.36 -8.33 26.96
C SER A 97 -6.06 -8.03 28.28
N LYS A 98 -5.42 -7.26 29.17
CA LYS A 98 -6.09 -6.70 30.34
C LYS A 98 -6.42 -5.26 29.99
N GLY A 99 -7.65 -5.07 29.53
CA GLY A 99 -8.23 -3.81 29.05
C GLY A 99 -7.36 -2.56 29.12
N HIS A 100 -7.04 -2.03 27.95
CA HIS A 100 -6.98 -0.59 27.87
C HIS A 100 -8.36 -0.04 28.32
N PRO A 101 -8.49 1.06 29.12
CA PRO A 101 -9.78 1.75 29.19
C PRO A 101 -10.30 1.98 27.76
N PRO A 102 -11.58 1.70 27.46
CA PRO A 102 -12.12 1.95 26.13
C PRO A 102 -11.90 3.44 25.81
N GLY A 103 -11.03 3.74 24.84
CA GLY A 103 -10.84 5.11 24.37
C GLY A 103 -9.54 5.82 24.74
N GLU A 104 -8.52 5.16 25.30
CA GLU A 104 -7.16 5.60 24.98
C GLU A 104 -6.44 4.50 24.19
N PRO A 105 -5.73 4.81 23.10
CA PRO A 105 -4.97 3.80 22.39
C PRO A 105 -3.63 3.59 23.11
N LEU A 106 -3.02 2.42 22.94
CA LEU A 106 -1.54 2.40 22.87
C LEU A 106 -1.17 3.56 21.95
N GLN A 107 -0.53 4.62 22.45
CA GLN A 107 -0.38 5.90 21.73
C GLN A 107 -0.19 5.64 20.24
N ASN A 108 -1.12 6.12 19.42
CA ASN A 108 -1.21 5.78 17.99
C ASN A 108 0.17 5.59 17.34
N GLY A 109 0.43 4.40 16.79
CA GLY A 109 1.74 4.07 16.20
C GLY A 109 2.82 3.63 17.20
N SER A 110 2.50 3.30 18.45
CA SER A 110 3.45 2.76 19.43
C SER A 110 3.52 1.24 19.43
N ASP A 111 4.69 0.71 19.79
CA ASP A 111 4.93 -0.72 19.95
C ASP A 111 4.01 -1.32 21.04
N PRO A 112 3.16 -2.31 20.71
CA PRO A 112 2.30 -2.98 21.68
C PRO A 112 3.04 -3.99 22.56
N GLY A 113 4.37 -4.10 22.47
CA GLY A 113 5.15 -5.11 23.22
C GLY A 113 5.79 -6.18 22.35
N PHE A 114 5.80 -5.97 21.03
CA PHE A 114 6.44 -6.84 20.07
C PHE A 114 7.93 -6.54 19.91
N VAL A 115 8.36 -5.30 20.12
CA VAL A 115 9.79 -4.93 20.01
C VAL A 115 10.44 -4.86 21.38
N ARG A 116 9.77 -4.26 22.36
CA ARG A 116 10.29 -4.11 23.71
C ARG A 116 9.39 -4.83 24.70
N LYS A 117 10.00 -5.51 25.67
CA LYS A 117 9.28 -6.09 26.79
C LYS A 117 8.37 -5.04 27.43
N PRO A 118 7.06 -5.29 27.52
CA PRO A 118 6.16 -4.39 28.21
C PRO A 118 6.56 -4.22 29.67
N ASP A 119 6.56 -2.98 30.15
CA ASP A 119 6.77 -2.71 31.57
C ASP A 119 5.52 -3.10 32.36
N SER A 120 5.67 -4.03 33.31
CA SER A 120 4.60 -4.47 34.19
C SER A 120 4.29 -3.48 35.32
N SER A 121 5.05 -2.40 35.47
CA SER A 121 4.80 -1.34 36.48
C SER A 121 3.44 -0.64 36.30
N TRP A 122 2.87 -0.71 35.09
CA TRP A 122 1.53 -0.22 34.76
C TRP A 122 0.40 -1.25 35.03
N GLN A 123 0.70 -2.41 35.61
CA GLN A 123 -0.36 -3.28 36.16
C GLN A 123 -0.96 -2.56 37.36
N THR A 124 -2.04 -1.83 37.10
CA THR A 124 -2.86 -1.25 38.17
C THR A 124 -3.58 -2.37 38.91
N ASP A 125 -4.03 -2.11 40.14
CA ASP A 125 -4.89 -3.03 40.90
C ASP A 125 -6.23 -3.34 40.20
N ASN A 126 -6.54 -2.67 39.07
CA ASN A 126 -7.65 -3.02 38.21
C ASN A 126 -7.29 -4.29 37.39
N PRO A 127 -7.97 -5.43 37.63
CA PRO A 127 -7.68 -6.69 36.92
C PRO A 127 -7.94 -6.62 35.41
N ASN A 128 -8.62 -5.55 34.96
CA ASN A 128 -8.93 -5.27 33.58
C ASN A 128 -7.98 -4.24 32.95
N VAL A 129 -6.82 -3.90 33.54
CA VAL A 129 -5.86 -2.95 32.96
C VAL A 129 -4.42 -3.49 32.99
N GLY A 130 -3.77 -3.53 31.83
CA GLY A 130 -2.37 -3.93 31.63
C GLY A 130 -2.13 -4.96 30.51
N TYR A 131 -0.92 -5.46 30.45
CA TYR A 131 -0.59 -6.56 29.54
C TYR A 131 -1.06 -7.88 30.15
N GLY A 132 -1.90 -8.61 29.40
CA GLY A 132 -2.36 -9.94 29.81
C GLY A 132 -1.28 -11.01 29.67
N GLY A 133 -1.53 -12.17 30.28
CA GLY A 133 -0.62 -13.31 30.27
C GLY A 133 0.58 -13.21 31.20
N ASN A 134 1.52 -14.13 31.05
CA ASN A 134 2.73 -14.27 31.84
C ASN A 134 3.89 -13.48 31.22
N LEU A 135 4.01 -12.18 31.55
CA LEU A 135 5.12 -11.34 31.06
C LEU A 135 6.51 -11.81 31.51
N ALA A 136 6.60 -12.65 32.55
CA ALA A 136 7.88 -13.26 32.91
C ALA A 136 8.39 -14.21 31.83
N ALA A 137 7.49 -14.80 31.04
CA ALA A 137 7.81 -15.68 29.92
C ALA A 137 8.06 -14.94 28.59
N TRP A 138 7.99 -13.59 28.56
CA TRP A 138 8.34 -12.82 27.37
C TRP A 138 9.79 -13.10 26.94
N ASP A 139 9.98 -13.59 25.70
CA ASP A 139 11.28 -13.95 25.10
C ASP A 139 11.51 -13.21 23.76
N GLY A 140 10.94 -12.01 23.62
CA GLY A 140 11.12 -11.17 22.44
C GLY A 140 12.53 -10.57 22.32
N PRO A 141 12.78 -9.70 21.31
CA PRO A 141 11.78 -9.08 20.44
C PRO A 141 11.14 -10.05 19.44
N TYR A 142 9.84 -9.90 19.23
CA TYR A 142 9.05 -10.59 18.20
C TYR A 142 9.01 -9.81 16.87
N LEU A 143 9.36 -8.52 16.91
CA LEU A 143 9.60 -7.67 15.75
C LEU A 143 10.93 -6.92 15.92
N GLU A 144 11.70 -6.80 14.85
CA GLU A 144 12.91 -5.96 14.84
C GLU A 144 12.57 -4.49 15.11
N LYS A 145 11.48 -4.00 14.52
CA LYS A 145 10.99 -2.63 14.68
C LYS A 145 9.49 -2.57 14.45
N TRP A 146 8.80 -1.76 15.24
CA TRP A 146 7.40 -1.47 15.05
C TRP A 146 7.23 -0.52 13.84
N PRO A 147 6.46 -0.89 12.81
CA PRO A 147 6.14 0.02 11.72
C PRO A 147 5.14 1.05 12.25
N SER A 148 5.61 2.19 12.74
CA SER A 148 4.71 3.22 13.28
C SER A 148 3.83 3.88 12.21
N HIS A 149 4.23 3.81 10.93
CA HIS A 149 3.49 4.36 9.80
C HIS A 149 3.35 3.35 8.67
N HIS A 150 2.17 3.30 8.06
CA HIS A 150 1.93 2.57 6.82
C HIS A 150 2.32 3.39 5.58
N PRO A 151 2.39 2.77 4.38
CA PRO A 151 2.94 3.40 3.17
C PRO A 151 2.16 4.62 2.63
N TRP A 152 1.00 4.93 3.20
CA TRP A 152 0.20 6.11 2.88
C TRP A 152 0.36 7.26 3.87
N GLY A 153 1.09 7.07 4.98
CA GLY A 153 1.50 8.13 5.90
C GLY A 153 0.89 8.03 7.30
N ASP A 154 -0.31 7.46 7.43
CA ASP A 154 -0.95 7.28 8.74
C ASP A 154 -0.38 6.07 9.48
N VAL A 155 -0.92 5.78 10.66
CA VAL A 155 -0.30 4.84 11.60
C VAL A 155 -0.90 3.45 11.54
N TYR A 156 -0.08 2.46 11.88
CA TYR A 156 -0.60 1.16 12.32
C TYR A 156 -1.00 1.27 13.80
N THR A 157 -2.17 0.74 14.15
CA THR A 157 -2.57 0.59 15.55
C THR A 157 -2.87 -0.87 15.90
N TRP A 158 -2.72 -1.21 17.16
CA TRP A 158 -2.97 -2.55 17.70
C TRP A 158 -4.05 -2.48 18.76
N ASN A 159 -5.05 -3.34 18.65
CA ASN A 159 -6.13 -3.46 19.63
C ASN A 159 -6.34 -4.92 20.00
N TYR A 160 -6.78 -5.15 21.23
CA TYR A 160 -7.15 -6.48 21.70
C TYR A 160 -8.63 -6.53 22.03
N TRP A 161 -9.28 -7.65 21.69
CA TRP A 161 -10.67 -7.89 22.00
C TRP A 161 -10.89 -9.31 22.52
N ARG A 162 -11.87 -9.43 23.43
CA ARG A 162 -12.42 -10.72 23.88
C ARG A 162 -13.75 -10.96 23.21
N ASP A 163 -14.04 -12.23 22.93
CA ASP A 163 -15.30 -12.70 22.37
C ASP A 163 -15.72 -11.87 21.14
N TYR A 164 -14.78 -11.74 20.21
CA TYR A 164 -14.93 -10.87 19.04
C TYR A 164 -15.76 -11.55 17.95
N PRO A 165 -16.90 -10.95 17.55
CA PRO A 165 -17.72 -11.48 16.45
C PRO A 165 -17.04 -11.17 15.11
N VAL A 166 -16.67 -12.20 14.36
CA VAL A 166 -16.01 -12.02 13.06
C VAL A 166 -17.06 -11.65 12.01
N PRO A 167 -16.98 -10.47 11.37
CA PRO A 167 -18.02 -9.96 10.48
C PRO A 167 -18.39 -10.94 9.36
N GLY A 168 -19.69 -11.12 9.13
CA GLY A 168 -20.23 -11.96 8.04
C GLY A 168 -20.01 -13.47 8.17
N THR A 169 -19.34 -13.96 9.23
CA THR A 169 -19.09 -15.40 9.42
C THR A 169 -20.05 -16.08 10.39
N GLY A 170 -20.68 -15.31 11.29
CA GLY A 170 -21.46 -15.86 12.40
C GLY A 170 -20.62 -16.53 13.50
N MET A 171 -19.29 -16.48 13.41
CA MET A 171 -18.38 -17.02 14.41
C MET A 171 -17.94 -15.94 15.40
N THR A 172 -17.73 -16.35 16.65
CA THR A 172 -17.10 -15.52 17.69
C THR A 172 -15.78 -16.15 18.10
N VAL A 173 -14.72 -15.35 18.16
CA VAL A 173 -13.37 -15.79 18.58
C VAL A 173 -13.07 -15.25 19.97
N SER A 174 -12.68 -16.11 20.89
CA SER A 174 -12.56 -15.76 22.32
C SER A 174 -11.48 -14.72 22.60
N LYS A 175 -10.35 -14.76 21.89
CA LYS A 175 -9.26 -13.78 22.02
C LYS A 175 -8.74 -13.41 20.63
N VAL A 176 -8.74 -12.12 20.32
CA VAL A 176 -8.20 -11.61 19.06
C VAL A 176 -7.34 -10.38 19.28
N GLY A 177 -6.28 -10.29 18.48
CA GLY A 177 -5.55 -9.06 18.23
C GLY A 177 -6.01 -8.48 16.90
N ILE A 178 -6.13 -7.18 16.81
CA ILE A 178 -6.55 -6.50 15.58
C ILE A 178 -5.48 -5.47 15.24
N VAL A 179 -4.87 -5.65 14.08
CA VAL A 179 -4.04 -4.63 13.46
C VAL A 179 -4.93 -3.75 12.61
N THR A 180 -4.89 -2.46 12.86
CA THR A 180 -5.68 -1.47 12.12
C THR A 180 -4.77 -0.60 11.29
N LEU A 181 -5.11 -0.42 10.01
CA LEU A 181 -4.57 0.65 9.17
C LEU A 181 -5.58 1.79 9.21
N GLU A 182 -5.20 2.92 9.77
CA GLU A 182 -6.05 4.11 9.78
C GLU A 182 -6.16 4.67 8.36
N ASP A 183 -7.37 4.99 7.91
CA ASP A 183 -7.62 5.57 6.59
C ASP A 183 -8.36 6.89 6.74
N TYR A 184 -7.63 8.00 6.63
CA TYR A 184 -8.20 9.35 6.63
C TYR A 184 -8.52 9.84 5.20
N GLY A 185 -8.92 8.92 4.31
CA GLY A 185 -9.20 9.17 2.90
C GLY A 185 -7.93 9.20 2.02
N HIS A 186 -6.84 8.62 2.51
CA HIS A 186 -5.54 8.61 1.82
C HIS A 186 -5.27 7.30 1.09
N ILE A 187 -5.98 6.22 1.43
CA ILE A 187 -5.76 4.90 0.85
C ILE A 187 -6.76 4.69 -0.29
N PRO A 188 -6.30 4.49 -1.55
CA PRO A 188 -7.19 4.13 -2.64
C PRO A 188 -7.94 2.83 -2.33
N ARG A 189 -9.24 2.80 -2.63
CA ARG A 189 -10.08 1.60 -2.44
C ARG A 189 -9.50 0.36 -3.12
N GLU A 190 -8.94 0.52 -4.31
CA GLU A 190 -8.27 -0.56 -5.06
C GLU A 190 -7.09 -1.17 -4.29
N SER A 191 -6.38 -0.37 -3.50
CA SER A 191 -5.26 -0.80 -2.67
C SER A 191 -5.72 -1.57 -1.45
N LEU A 192 -6.81 -1.13 -0.80
CA LEU A 192 -7.44 -1.87 0.29
C LEU A 192 -7.88 -3.26 -0.18
N GLU A 193 -8.58 -3.33 -1.32
CA GLU A 193 -9.03 -4.60 -1.89
C GLU A 193 -7.86 -5.47 -2.34
N ALA A 194 -6.76 -4.87 -2.79
CA ALA A 194 -5.56 -5.60 -3.15
C ALA A 194 -4.86 -6.21 -1.92
N ILE A 195 -4.79 -5.50 -0.80
CA ILE A 195 -4.28 -6.04 0.47
C ILE A 195 -5.14 -7.22 0.91
N ASP A 196 -6.45 -7.03 0.91
CA ASP A 196 -7.42 -8.04 1.32
C ASP A 196 -7.35 -9.29 0.43
N ARG A 197 -7.31 -9.15 -0.90
CA ARG A 197 -7.09 -10.30 -1.82
C ARG A 197 -5.80 -11.08 -1.56
N ILE A 198 -4.79 -10.48 -0.93
CA ILE A 198 -3.51 -11.14 -0.62
C ILE A 198 -3.51 -11.78 0.77
N LEU A 199 -4.37 -11.31 1.68
CA LEU A 199 -4.43 -11.75 3.07
C LEU A 199 -5.64 -12.66 3.36
N ASP A 200 -6.77 -12.44 2.70
CA ASP A 200 -8.04 -13.16 2.85
C ASP A 200 -8.72 -13.39 1.47
N ASP A 201 -9.92 -12.85 1.21
CA ASP A 201 -10.74 -13.15 0.02
C ASP A 201 -10.99 -11.94 -0.91
N GLY A 202 -10.63 -10.73 -0.49
CA GLY A 202 -10.88 -9.51 -1.26
C GLY A 202 -12.26 -8.88 -1.04
N ASP A 203 -13.09 -9.47 -0.18
CA ASP A 203 -14.34 -8.89 0.31
C ASP A 203 -14.15 -8.11 1.61
N LEU A 204 -13.91 -6.81 1.45
CA LEU A 204 -13.73 -5.87 2.55
C LEU A 204 -14.96 -5.68 3.47
N SER A 205 -16.06 -6.40 3.29
CA SER A 205 -17.24 -6.32 4.18
C SER A 205 -17.28 -7.40 5.26
N ARG A 206 -16.45 -8.45 5.17
CA ARG A 206 -16.53 -9.63 6.04
C ARG A 206 -15.19 -10.32 6.19
N GLY A 207 -15.14 -11.34 7.05
CA GLY A 207 -13.95 -12.18 7.21
C GLY A 207 -12.95 -11.64 8.22
N TYR A 208 -11.70 -12.08 8.08
CA TYR A 208 -10.60 -11.71 8.99
C TYR A 208 -9.88 -10.44 8.53
N VAL A 209 -10.10 -10.02 7.29
CA VAL A 209 -9.65 -8.73 6.77
C VAL A 209 -10.84 -7.96 6.23
N PHE A 210 -11.19 -6.85 6.85
CA PHE A 210 -12.35 -6.07 6.44
C PHE A 210 -12.15 -4.57 6.68
N TYR A 211 -12.90 -3.76 5.95
CA TYR A 211 -12.89 -2.31 6.07
C TYR A 211 -14.13 -1.84 6.83
N GLN A 212 -13.92 -0.95 7.80
CA GLN A 212 -14.99 -0.34 8.57
C GLN A 212 -14.85 1.18 8.52
N GLN A 213 -15.95 1.87 8.24
CA GLN A 213 -16.01 3.33 8.34
C GLN A 213 -16.02 3.76 9.81
N SER A 214 -15.35 4.87 10.12
CA SER A 214 -15.44 5.50 11.44
C SER A 214 -16.85 6.07 11.61
N GLY A 215 -17.47 5.82 12.79
CA GLY A 215 -18.82 6.29 13.11
C GLY A 215 -19.94 5.46 12.49
N GLY A 216 -20.79 4.84 13.31
CA GLY A 216 -21.94 4.01 12.88
C GLY A 216 -23.07 4.76 12.15
N GLY A 217 -22.77 5.86 11.46
CA GLY A 217 -23.70 6.64 10.67
C GLY A 217 -22.96 7.70 9.86
N VAL A 218 -22.92 7.50 8.54
CA VAL A 218 -22.68 8.51 7.48
C VAL A 218 -21.70 9.63 7.85
N ASP A 219 -20.46 9.29 8.19
CA ASP A 219 -19.38 10.28 8.25
C ASP A 219 -18.98 10.66 6.81
N TYR A 220 -19.37 11.85 6.37
CA TYR A 220 -19.12 12.41 5.03
C TYR A 220 -17.64 12.69 4.70
N ASN A 221 -16.70 12.29 5.58
CA ASN A 221 -15.28 12.60 5.47
C ASN A 221 -14.44 11.47 4.85
N GLY A 222 -15.02 10.30 4.59
CA GLY A 222 -14.29 9.15 4.03
C GLY A 222 -13.28 8.52 4.99
N ASN A 223 -13.41 8.79 6.30
CA ASN A 223 -12.56 8.22 7.33
C ASN A 223 -13.00 6.80 7.66
N GLY A 224 -12.07 5.86 7.67
CA GLY A 224 -12.31 4.48 8.02
C GLY A 224 -11.02 3.80 8.43
N TYR A 225 -11.06 2.49 8.43
CA TYR A 225 -9.90 1.70 8.75
C TYR A 225 -10.02 0.29 8.19
N LEU A 226 -8.89 -0.24 7.74
CA LEU A 226 -8.76 -1.65 7.40
C LEU A 226 -8.32 -2.42 8.65
N GLN A 227 -9.08 -3.45 9.01
CA GLN A 227 -8.79 -4.29 10.17
C GLN A 227 -8.29 -5.65 9.69
N VAL A 228 -7.21 -6.12 10.30
CA VAL A 228 -6.68 -7.47 10.13
C VAL A 228 -6.76 -8.17 11.48
N VAL A 229 -7.65 -9.15 11.56
CA VAL A 229 -7.95 -9.93 12.76
C VAL A 229 -6.97 -11.09 12.87
N VAL A 230 -6.18 -11.06 13.94
CA VAL A 230 -5.26 -12.13 14.35
C VAL A 230 -5.94 -12.91 15.47
N ALA A 231 -6.56 -14.03 15.09
CA ALA A 231 -7.22 -14.93 16.01
C ALA A 231 -6.22 -15.89 16.65
N THR A 232 -6.29 -16.05 17.97
CA THR A 232 -5.61 -17.15 18.67
C THR A 232 -6.56 -18.35 18.73
N GLN A 233 -6.02 -19.57 18.67
CA GLN A 233 -6.80 -20.82 18.71
C GLN A 233 -7.56 -21.01 20.03
#